data_AF-A0A8K9WN03-F1
#
_entry.id   AF-A0A8K9WN03-F1
#
_cell.length_a   1.000
_cell.length_b   1.000
_cell.length_c   1.000
_cell.angle_alpha   90.00
_cell.angle_beta   90.00
_cell.angle_gamma   90.00
#
_symmetry.space_group_name_H-M   'P 1'
#
loop_
_entity.id
_entity.type
_entity.pdbx_description
1 polymer ?
#
loop_
_entity_poly.entity_id
_entity_poly.type
_entity_poly.pdbx_seq_one_letter_code
_entity_poly.pdbx_strand_id
1 'polypeptide(L)'
;MKTFDMVQRSTLSTEPVIASKKYFKAELVCGKRHSWCTCGHHHQQIIQVLNHRLLCGCKYTANPPYCDSTHKQEFIQSALLKGLLNG
;
A
#
# COMPACT_ATOMS: atom_id res chain seq x y z
N MET A 1 7.76 40.26 7.42
CA MET A 1 8.81 39.24 7.53
C MET A 1 8.68 38.51 8.85
N LYS A 2 8.04 37.34 8.86
CA LYS A 2 8.26 36.32 9.89
C LYS A 2 8.28 34.97 9.18
N THR A 3 9.48 34.40 9.21
CA THR A 3 9.89 33.10 8.70
C THR A 3 9.41 31.98 9.62
N PHE A 4 9.22 30.82 9.00
CA PHE A 4 9.18 29.47 9.60
C PHE A 4 8.06 29.18 10.60
N ASP A 5 7.09 28.37 10.15
CA ASP A 5 6.65 27.23 10.94
C ASP A 5 6.80 25.97 10.10
N MET A 6 7.58 25.06 10.66
CA MET A 6 7.94 23.77 10.10
C MET A 6 6.65 22.99 9.81
N VAL A 7 6.40 22.67 8.54
CA VAL A 7 5.60 21.48 8.21
C VAL A 7 6.30 20.36 8.96
N GLN A 8 5.66 19.88 10.03
CA GLN A 8 6.06 18.72 10.80
C GLN A 8 6.15 17.56 9.83
N ARG A 9 7.34 17.40 9.24
CA ARG A 9 7.69 16.29 8.37
C ARG A 9 7.87 15.14 9.33
N SER A 10 6.75 14.47 9.58
CA SER A 10 6.67 13.24 10.34
C SER A 10 7.84 12.36 9.95
N THR A 11 8.50 11.79 10.96
CA THR A 11 9.57 10.79 10.87
C THR A 11 9.04 9.49 10.27
N LEU A 12 8.45 9.56 9.08
CA LEU A 12 7.94 8.40 8.35
C LEU A 12 9.13 7.65 7.79
N SER A 13 9.32 6.44 8.32
CA SER A 13 10.18 5.42 7.72
C SER A 13 10.00 5.42 6.20
N THR A 14 11.11 5.47 5.45
CA THR A 14 11.12 5.37 3.99
C THR A 14 10.70 3.99 3.50
N GLU A 15 10.56 3.02 4.40
CA GLU A 15 10.19 1.65 4.07
C GLU A 15 8.66 1.51 3.90
N PRO A 16 8.21 0.85 2.84
CA PRO A 16 6.78 0.61 2.63
C PRO A 16 6.24 -0.36 3.69
N VAL A 17 5.13 0.03 4.33
CA VAL A 17 4.43 -0.83 5.29
C VAL A 17 3.45 -1.76 4.56
N ILE A 18 3.39 -3.02 5.00
CA ILE A 18 2.41 -4.00 4.52
C ILE A 18 1.01 -3.51 4.88
N ALA A 19 0.29 -2.96 3.89
CA ALA A 19 -1.07 -2.45 4.08
C ALA A 19 -2.08 -3.59 4.27
N SER A 20 -1.90 -4.69 3.54
CA SER A 20 -2.69 -5.92 3.69
C SER A 20 -1.94 -7.13 3.13
N LYS A 21 -2.15 -8.32 3.70
CA LYS A 21 -1.65 -9.58 3.13
C LYS A 21 -2.50 -10.10 1.98
N LYS A 22 -3.68 -9.52 1.77
CA LYS A 22 -4.57 -9.81 0.65
C LYS A 22 -4.45 -8.71 -0.38
N TYR A 23 -4.65 -9.09 -1.63
CA TYR A 23 -4.83 -8.10 -2.69
C TYR A 23 -6.15 -7.35 -2.52
N PHE A 24 -6.24 -6.17 -3.12
CA PHE A 24 -7.51 -5.44 -3.24
C PHE A 24 -8.12 -5.72 -4.61
N LYS A 25 -9.41 -6.02 -4.66
CA LYS A 25 -10.13 -6.09 -5.93
C LYS A 25 -10.38 -4.66 -6.39
N ALA A 26 -9.80 -4.32 -7.53
CA ALA A 26 -9.89 -3.00 -8.11
C ALA A 26 -10.58 -3.08 -9.46
N GLU A 27 -11.44 -2.11 -9.68
CA GLU A 27 -12.25 -2.00 -10.87
C GLU A 27 -11.73 -0.85 -11.75
N LEU A 28 -10.85 -1.16 -12.72
CA LEU A 28 -10.13 -0.12 -13.47
C LEU A 28 -10.85 0.28 -14.76
N VAL A 29 -11.29 1.54 -14.84
CA VAL A 29 -11.87 2.14 -16.05
C VAL A 29 -10.79 2.53 -17.07
N CYS A 30 -10.96 2.11 -18.32
CA CYS A 30 -10.11 2.55 -19.44
C CYS A 30 -10.17 4.09 -19.62
N GLY A 31 -9.02 4.73 -19.80
CA GLY A 31 -8.94 6.18 -20.01
C GLY A 31 -9.01 7.03 -18.74
N LYS A 32 -9.28 6.44 -17.56
CA LYS A 32 -9.17 7.15 -16.27
C LYS A 32 -7.78 6.93 -15.66
N ARG A 33 -7.22 7.99 -15.07
CA ARG A 33 -6.01 7.88 -14.24
C ARG A 33 -6.41 7.36 -12.86
N HIS A 34 -5.75 6.31 -12.43
CA HIS A 34 -5.87 5.74 -11.08
C HIS A 34 -4.55 5.93 -10.35
N SER A 35 -4.62 6.28 -9.06
CA SER A 35 -3.44 6.48 -8.21
C SER A 35 -3.35 5.38 -7.17
N TRP A 36 -2.14 4.88 -6.94
CA TRP A 36 -1.86 3.80 -5.99
C TRP A 36 -0.87 4.28 -4.93
N CYS A 37 -1.28 4.37 -3.66
CA CYS A 37 -0.34 4.70 -2.58
C CYS A 37 0.65 3.54 -2.40
N THR A 38 1.94 3.86 -2.57
CA THR A 38 3.08 2.99 -2.25
C THR A 38 3.36 2.97 -0.75
N CYS A 39 2.91 4.01 -0.05
CA CYS A 39 3.15 4.26 1.36
C CYS A 39 2.54 3.22 2.33
N GLY A 40 1.41 2.60 1.98
CA GLY A 40 0.70 1.66 2.86
C GLY A 40 0.01 2.28 4.10
N HIS A 41 0.24 3.55 4.41
CA HIS A 41 -0.27 4.22 5.63
C HIS A 41 -1.71 4.76 5.56
N HIS A 42 -2.30 4.88 4.37
CA HIS A 42 -3.63 5.48 4.19
C HIS A 42 -4.68 4.46 3.76
N HIS A 43 -5.83 4.48 4.44
CA HIS A 43 -6.90 3.47 4.31
C HIS A 43 -7.95 3.79 3.22
N GLN A 44 -7.80 4.88 2.47
CA GLN A 44 -8.86 5.34 1.55
C GLN A 44 -8.69 4.75 0.15
N GLN A 45 -9.45 3.68 -0.10
CA GLN A 45 -9.57 2.95 -1.37
C GLN A 45 -10.58 3.70 -2.26
N ILE A 46 -10.15 4.27 -3.38
CA ILE A 46 -11.06 4.89 -4.38
C ILE A 46 -10.98 4.09 -5.66
N ILE A 47 -11.91 3.17 -5.95
CA ILE A 47 -12.03 2.56 -7.29
C ILE A 47 -13.49 2.18 -7.61
N GLN A 48 -14.07 2.73 -8.69
CA GLN A 48 -15.29 2.24 -9.35
C GLN A 48 -15.12 2.16 -10.89
N VAL A 49 -15.66 1.06 -11.44
CA VAL A 49 -16.02 0.63 -12.84
C VAL A 49 -15.03 -0.20 -13.73
N LEU A 50 -15.53 -1.34 -14.28
CA LEU A 50 -14.95 -2.67 -14.63
C LEU A 50 -13.63 -2.82 -15.42
N ASN A 51 -12.67 -3.53 -14.81
CA ASN A 51 -11.81 -4.58 -15.42
C ASN A 51 -11.09 -5.39 -14.30
N HIS A 52 -11.14 -6.73 -14.30
CA HIS A 52 -10.73 -7.62 -13.18
C HIS A 52 -9.22 -7.61 -12.86
N ARG A 53 -8.69 -6.56 -12.21
CA ARG A 53 -7.29 -6.51 -11.76
C ARG A 53 -7.18 -6.39 -10.25
N LEU A 54 -6.25 -7.15 -9.69
CA LEU A 54 -6.00 -7.20 -8.25
C LEU A 54 -4.81 -6.31 -7.91
N LEU A 55 -4.95 -5.41 -6.94
CA LEU A 55 -3.84 -4.54 -6.50
C LEU A 55 -3.09 -5.14 -5.31
N CYS A 56 -1.80 -4.91 -5.26
CA CYS A 56 -0.90 -5.54 -4.30
C CYS A 56 -1.04 -4.96 -2.88
N GLY A 57 -1.75 -5.61 -1.97
CA GLY A 57 -1.83 -5.13 -0.58
C GLY A 57 -0.49 -5.13 0.16
N CYS A 58 0.41 -6.06 -0.16
CA CYS A 58 1.62 -6.27 0.63
C CYS A 58 2.75 -5.27 0.33
N LYS A 59 2.70 -4.57 -0.82
CA LYS A 59 3.72 -3.61 -1.28
C LYS A 59 5.07 -4.20 -1.69
N TYR A 60 5.16 -5.52 -1.89
CA TYR A 60 6.38 -6.23 -2.33
C TYR A 60 6.28 -6.82 -3.74
N THR A 61 5.28 -6.42 -4.53
CA THR A 61 5.17 -6.91 -5.92
C THR A 61 6.30 -6.37 -6.81
N ALA A 62 6.76 -7.21 -7.73
CA ALA A 62 7.64 -6.82 -8.84
C ALA A 62 6.87 -6.18 -10.02
N ASN A 63 5.53 -6.21 -10.01
CA ASN A 63 4.66 -5.68 -11.06
C ASN A 63 3.65 -4.64 -10.50
N PRO A 64 4.12 -3.52 -9.93
CA PRO A 64 3.23 -2.52 -9.35
C PRO A 64 2.27 -1.91 -10.41
N PRO A 65 1.01 -1.63 -10.04
CA PRO A 65 0.39 -1.78 -8.72
C PRO A 65 -0.24 -3.17 -8.49
N TYR A 66 -0.06 -4.12 -9.41
CA TYR A 66 -0.80 -5.37 -9.46
C TYR A 66 -0.24 -6.44 -8.52
N CYS A 67 -1.10 -7.38 -8.13
CA CYS A 67 -0.67 -8.53 -7.35
C CYS A 67 -0.02 -9.61 -8.25
N ASP A 68 1.13 -10.12 -7.84
CA ASP A 68 1.91 -11.18 -8.49
C ASP A 68 2.08 -12.43 -7.60
N SER A 69 1.31 -12.54 -6.52
CA SER A 69 1.41 -13.58 -5.50
C SER A 69 2.63 -13.51 -4.55
N THR A 70 3.47 -12.48 -4.62
CA THR A 70 4.60 -12.29 -3.67
C THR A 70 4.15 -12.30 -2.20
N HIS A 71 2.89 -11.92 -1.93
CA HIS A 71 2.32 -11.98 -0.58
C HIS A 71 2.29 -13.40 0.03
N LYS A 72 2.48 -14.46 -0.75
CA LYS A 72 2.54 -15.85 -0.25
C LYS A 72 3.92 -16.23 0.31
N GLN A 73 4.95 -15.41 0.09
CA GLN A 73 6.30 -15.67 0.58
C GLN A 73 6.37 -15.60 2.11
N GLU A 74 7.24 -16.41 2.71
CA GLU A 74 7.32 -16.56 4.17
C GLU A 74 7.61 -15.25 4.89
N PHE A 75 8.48 -14.39 4.33
CA PHE A 75 8.82 -13.10 4.96
C PHE A 75 7.63 -12.13 5.06
N ILE A 76 6.63 -12.25 4.16
CA ILE A 76 5.38 -11.48 4.21
C ILE A 76 4.40 -12.13 5.21
N GLN A 77 4.35 -13.45 5.25
CA GLN A 77 3.47 -14.19 6.17
C GLN A 77 3.94 -14.07 7.62
N SER A 78 5.25 -14.08 7.88
CA SER A 78 5.86 -13.95 9.21
C SER A 78 5.83 -12.53 9.76
N ALA A 79 5.63 -11.50 8.92
CA ALA A 79 5.50 -10.12 9.36
C ALA A 79 4.32 -9.84 10.33
N LEU A 80 3.38 -10.80 10.50
CA LEU A 80 2.32 -10.72 11.53
C LEU A 80 2.88 -10.74 12.96
N LEU A 81 4.03 -11.39 13.16
CA LEU A 81 4.57 -11.64 14.50
C LEU A 81 5.19 -10.37 15.12
N LYS A 82 5.65 -9.39 14.32
CA LYS A 82 6.26 -8.18 14.85
C LYS A 82 5.27 -7.14 15.40
N GLY A 83 3.98 -7.23 15.04
CA GLY A 83 2.93 -6.33 15.54
C GLY A 83 2.30 -6.77 16.86
N LEU A 84 2.48 -8.02 17.28
CA LEU A 84 1.90 -8.60 18.49
C LEU A 84 2.88 -8.72 19.66
N LEU A 85 4.15 -8.38 19.46
CA LEU A 85 5.21 -8.46 20.48
C LEU A 85 5.57 -7.09 21.08
N ASN A 86 4.90 -6.01 20.65
CA ASN A 86 4.98 -4.67 21.24
C ASN A 86 3.66 -4.33 21.95
N GLY A 87 3.21 -5.22 22.84
CA GLY A 87 2.07 -5.01 23.73
C GLY A 87 2.50 -5.24 25.17
#